data_AF-Q98DJ4-F1
#
_entry.id   AF-Q98DJ4-F1
#
_cell.length_a   1.000
_cell.length_b   1.000
_cell.length_c   1.000
_cell.angle_alpha   90.00
_cell.angle_beta   90.00
_cell.angle_gamma   90.00
#
_symmetry.space_group_name_H-M   'P 1'
#
loop_
_entity.id
_entity.type
_entity.pdbx_description
1 polymer ?
#
loop_
_entity_poly.entity_id
_entity_poly.type
_entity_poly.pdbx_seq_one_letter_code
_entity_poly.pdbx_strand_id
1 'polypeptide(L)'
;MIAATITVILYSFPFVALAIYLYIRKHNVAYPEIPNAADYDSVESSKQIKRLIIERSRLIDDIQNSYAVGSTNGLYLTKGSGEKRFDTRSKLGRELNGKIESNEERVISATDSIVSLRRQVSEQFPFFLWQVAFDEWKTWQDAGAAFAETVHIFLIAVVLSYVIVLVWPDKFWALQGLIAWQPFPGILVSPFLVSILLATIAFPLRFKIHRQTVSERLDGAALARWAELSRKWIEPDFENLFVEGFGEAYAAEEGAHAEENGSAADESSDWHVVLNVVPTASPDEIKSAYRAAVKNYHPDRVSGLGTKLQELAEHETKRLNAAYQAARTQKGF
;
A
#
# COMPACT_ATOMS: atom_id res chain seq x y z
N MET A 1 38.55 -31.99 -8.09
CA MET A 1 37.68 -31.36 -7.05
C MET A 1 36.58 -30.54 -7.71
N ILE A 2 36.88 -29.40 -8.34
CA ILE A 2 35.87 -28.48 -8.94
C ILE A 2 34.95 -29.18 -9.97
N ALA A 3 35.49 -29.96 -10.91
CA ALA A 3 34.70 -30.66 -11.92
C ALA A 3 33.71 -31.69 -11.33
N ALA A 4 34.12 -32.40 -10.27
CA ALA A 4 33.26 -33.35 -9.57
C ALA A 4 32.13 -32.62 -8.84
N THR A 5 32.42 -31.49 -8.19
CA THR A 5 31.41 -30.65 -7.54
C THR A 5 30.39 -30.11 -8.54
N ILE A 6 30.83 -29.62 -9.70
CA ILE A 6 29.94 -29.13 -10.78
C ILE A 6 29.04 -30.26 -11.28
N THR A 7 29.59 -31.45 -11.47
CA THR A 7 28.83 -32.64 -11.90
C THR A 7 27.76 -32.97 -10.86
N VAL A 8 28.11 -33.07 -9.59
CA VAL A 8 27.15 -33.34 -8.51
C VAL A 8 26.03 -32.29 -8.48
N ILE A 9 26.35 -31.01 -8.62
CA ILE A 9 25.35 -29.92 -8.68
C ILE A 9 24.40 -30.12 -9.86
N LEU A 10 24.91 -30.35 -11.06
CA LEU A 10 24.08 -30.46 -12.27
C LEU A 10 23.21 -31.72 -12.27
N TYR A 11 23.72 -32.86 -11.80
CA TYR A 11 22.96 -34.10 -11.71
C TYR A 11 21.99 -34.15 -10.52
N SER A 12 22.14 -33.26 -9.53
CA SER A 12 21.15 -33.08 -8.46
C SER A 12 19.93 -32.23 -8.87
N PHE A 13 19.97 -31.58 -10.04
CA PHE A 13 18.90 -30.72 -10.54
C PHE A 13 17.50 -31.37 -10.54
N PRO A 14 17.30 -32.64 -10.97
CA PRO A 14 15.98 -33.28 -10.90
C PRO A 14 15.43 -33.41 -9.47
N PHE A 15 16.32 -33.66 -8.50
CA PHE A 15 15.94 -33.72 -7.08
C PHE A 15 15.58 -32.33 -6.55
N VAL A 16 16.33 -31.29 -6.95
CA VAL A 16 16.02 -29.90 -6.60
C VAL A 16 14.69 -29.48 -7.22
N ALA A 17 14.45 -29.78 -8.50
CA ALA A 17 13.19 -29.50 -9.18
C ALA A 17 12.01 -30.24 -8.53
N LEU A 18 12.19 -31.51 -8.17
CA LEU A 18 11.18 -32.28 -7.44
C LEU A 18 10.91 -31.68 -6.05
N ALA A 19 11.95 -31.28 -5.31
CA ALA A 19 11.79 -30.62 -4.02
C ALA A 19 11.02 -29.30 -4.15
N ILE A 20 11.33 -28.49 -5.17
CA ILE A 20 10.60 -27.25 -5.50
C ILE A 20 9.15 -27.55 -5.85
N TYR A 21 8.88 -28.57 -6.68
CA TYR A 21 7.52 -28.98 -7.02
C TYR A 21 6.72 -29.41 -5.78
N LEU A 22 7.31 -30.25 -4.93
CA LEU A 22 6.68 -30.69 -3.69
C LEU A 22 6.46 -29.52 -2.73
N TYR A 23 7.39 -28.57 -2.70
CA TYR A 23 7.27 -27.35 -1.90
C TYR A 23 6.12 -26.46 -2.39
N ILE A 24 6.02 -26.20 -3.69
CA ILE A 24 4.90 -25.46 -4.30
C ILE A 24 3.57 -26.19 -4.04
N ARG A 25 3.53 -27.50 -4.25
CA ARG A 25 2.32 -28.31 -4.04
C ARG A 25 1.88 -28.34 -2.58
N LYS A 26 2.83 -28.34 -1.64
CA LYS A 26 2.52 -28.25 -0.20
C LYS A 26 1.93 -26.90 0.18
N HIS A 27 2.36 -25.82 -0.48
CA HIS A 27 1.84 -24.46 -0.30
C HIS A 27 0.70 -24.14 -1.27
N ASN A 28 -0.07 -25.15 -1.69
CA ASN A 28 -1.29 -24.92 -2.46
C ASN A 28 -2.36 -24.33 -1.54
N VAL A 29 -2.29 -23.01 -1.36
CA VAL A 29 -3.26 -22.23 -0.58
C VAL A 29 -4.62 -22.30 -1.30
N ALA A 30 -5.70 -22.41 -0.54
CA ALA A 30 -7.05 -22.33 -1.10
C ALA A 30 -7.28 -20.95 -1.73
N TYR A 31 -8.10 -20.87 -2.77
CA TYR A 31 -8.48 -19.58 -3.34
C TYR A 31 -9.26 -18.78 -2.30
N PRO A 32 -8.79 -17.58 -1.91
CA PRO A 32 -9.59 -16.69 -1.08
C PRO A 32 -10.68 -16.08 -1.98
N GLU A 33 -11.93 -16.49 -1.76
CA GLU A 33 -13.07 -15.95 -2.49
C GLU A 33 -13.12 -14.42 -2.36
N ILE A 34 -13.43 -13.74 -3.47
CA ILE A 34 -13.60 -12.29 -3.47
C ILE A 34 -14.87 -12.00 -2.65
N PRO A 35 -14.76 -11.26 -1.53
CA PRO A 35 -15.91 -10.95 -0.70
C PRO A 35 -16.89 -10.04 -1.47
N ASN A 36 -18.18 -10.22 -1.22
CA ASN A 36 -19.18 -9.37 -1.83
C ASN A 36 -19.17 -7.99 -1.17
N ALA A 37 -18.98 -6.96 -2.00
CA ALA A 37 -19.07 -5.55 -1.64
C ALA A 37 -20.28 -5.19 -0.77
N ALA A 38 -21.43 -5.76 -1.12
CA ALA A 38 -22.72 -5.44 -0.52
C ALA A 38 -22.84 -5.91 0.93
N ASP A 39 -22.01 -6.86 1.36
CA ASP A 39 -22.06 -7.42 2.71
C ASP A 39 -21.45 -6.46 3.74
N TYR A 40 -20.65 -5.49 3.31
CA TYR A 40 -19.83 -4.64 4.19
C TYR A 40 -19.97 -3.14 3.92
N ASP A 41 -20.22 -2.72 2.67
CA ASP A 41 -20.62 -1.35 2.36
C ASP A 41 -22.13 -1.18 2.54
N SER A 42 -22.57 -1.26 3.80
CA SER A 42 -23.97 -0.99 4.08
C SER A 42 -24.28 0.44 3.65
N VAL A 43 -25.34 0.59 2.83
CA VAL A 43 -25.80 1.90 2.35
C VAL A 43 -26.00 2.87 3.52
N GLU A 44 -26.31 2.36 4.71
CA GLU A 44 -26.49 3.15 5.92
C GLU A 44 -25.17 3.65 6.51
N SER A 45 -24.15 2.80 6.67
CA SER A 45 -22.82 3.20 7.17
C SER A 45 -22.18 4.27 6.28
N SER A 46 -22.28 4.08 4.96
CA SER A 46 -21.81 5.05 3.98
C SER A 46 -22.56 6.39 4.05
N LYS A 47 -23.89 6.37 4.19
CA LYS A 47 -24.69 7.59 4.39
C LYS A 47 -24.36 8.29 5.69
N GLN A 48 -24.12 7.52 6.77
CA GLN A 48 -23.79 8.06 8.08
C GLN A 48 -22.44 8.77 8.07
N ILE A 49 -21.40 8.16 7.51
CA ILE A 49 -20.09 8.81 7.36
C ILE A 49 -20.21 10.07 6.50
N LYS A 50 -20.92 10.01 5.37
CA LYS A 50 -21.16 11.19 4.53
C LYS A 50 -21.81 12.34 5.32
N ARG A 51 -22.83 12.03 6.13
CA ARG A 51 -23.49 13.04 6.98
C ARG A 51 -22.52 13.65 7.98
N LEU A 52 -21.71 12.82 8.66
CA LEU A 52 -20.73 13.27 9.64
C LEU A 52 -19.64 14.15 9.01
N ILE A 53 -19.15 13.80 7.82
CA ILE A 53 -18.16 14.62 7.08
C ILE A 53 -18.76 16.00 6.75
N ILE A 54 -19.98 16.03 6.22
CA ILE A 54 -20.68 17.28 5.88
C ILE A 54 -20.95 18.11 7.14
N GLU A 55 -21.38 17.49 8.23
CA GLU A 55 -21.61 18.16 9.50
C GLU A 55 -20.32 18.76 10.05
N ARG A 56 -19.23 17.99 10.08
CA ARG A 56 -17.92 18.45 10.54
C ARG A 56 -17.41 19.63 9.71
N SER A 57 -17.56 19.58 8.39
CA SER A 57 -17.18 20.71 7.51
C SER A 57 -17.97 21.98 7.85
N ARG A 58 -19.30 21.87 7.99
CA ARG A 58 -20.15 23.02 8.36
C ARG A 58 -19.79 23.60 9.71
N LEU A 59 -19.44 22.76 10.69
CA LEU A 59 -19.04 23.22 12.02
C LEU A 59 -17.72 23.99 11.98
N ILE A 60 -16.77 23.56 11.14
CA ILE A 60 -15.52 24.29 10.92
C ILE A 60 -15.82 25.65 10.28
N ASP A 61 -16.69 25.70 9.27
CA ASP A 61 -17.11 26.97 8.64
C ASP A 61 -17.80 27.89 9.66
N ASP A 62 -18.66 27.36 10.54
CA ASP A 62 -19.33 28.13 11.59
C ASP A 62 -18.35 28.68 12.64
N ILE A 63 -17.30 27.93 12.97
CA ILE A 63 -16.21 28.38 13.85
C ILE A 63 -15.48 29.55 13.19
N GLN A 64 -15.09 29.40 11.92
CA GLN A 64 -14.41 30.46 11.16
C GLN A 64 -15.27 31.72 11.05
N ASN A 65 -16.56 31.56 10.75
CA ASN A 65 -17.51 32.66 10.71
C ASN A 65 -17.65 33.34 12.08
N SER A 66 -17.66 32.59 13.18
CA SER A 66 -17.67 33.15 14.53
C SER A 66 -16.42 33.98 14.82
N TYR A 67 -15.26 33.54 14.33
CA TYR A 67 -14.03 34.34 14.41
C TYR A 67 -14.10 35.61 13.54
N ALA A 68 -14.62 35.49 12.30
CA ALA A 68 -14.78 36.62 11.39
C ALA A 68 -15.71 37.68 11.99
N VAL A 69 -16.87 37.27 12.53
CA VAL A 69 -17.83 38.16 13.21
C VAL A 69 -17.17 38.89 14.37
N GLY A 70 -16.40 38.19 15.22
CA GLY A 70 -15.71 38.85 16.32
C GLY A 70 -14.68 39.86 15.85
N SER A 71 -13.91 39.55 14.80
CA SER A 71 -12.94 40.46 14.19
C SER A 71 -13.60 41.71 13.61
N THR A 72 -14.70 41.57 12.84
CA THR A 72 -15.44 42.71 12.28
C THR A 72 -16.04 43.61 13.36
N ASN A 73 -16.37 43.05 14.53
CA ASN A 73 -16.87 43.81 15.68
C ASN A 73 -15.77 44.35 16.60
N GLY A 74 -14.50 44.32 16.16
CA GLY A 74 -13.37 44.88 16.89
C GLY A 74 -12.99 44.11 18.16
N LEU A 75 -13.39 42.83 18.27
CA LEU A 75 -12.95 41.98 19.36
C LEU A 75 -11.54 41.45 19.10
N TYR A 76 -10.70 41.56 20.12
CA TYR A 76 -9.34 41.03 20.07
C TYR A 76 -9.27 39.65 20.73
N LEU A 77 -8.42 38.79 20.17
CA LEU A 77 -8.11 37.50 20.76
C LEU A 77 -7.15 37.67 21.96
N THR A 78 -7.42 36.95 23.05
CA THR A 78 -6.58 36.93 24.25
C THR A 78 -5.28 36.19 23.97
N LYS A 79 -4.13 36.77 24.33
CA LYS A 79 -2.79 36.22 24.04
C LYS A 79 -2.21 35.34 25.17
N GLY A 80 -3.03 34.80 26.07
CA GLY A 80 -2.57 34.33 27.40
C GLY A 80 -2.53 32.83 27.66
N SER A 81 -3.26 31.99 26.91
CA SER A 81 -3.48 30.58 27.30
C SER A 81 -3.23 29.57 26.19
N GLY A 82 -2.63 29.97 25.06
CA GLY A 82 -2.59 29.15 23.84
C GLY A 82 -3.93 29.13 23.09
N GLU A 83 -5.07 29.32 23.79
CA GLU A 83 -6.40 29.33 23.17
C GLU A 83 -6.70 30.67 22.53
N LYS A 84 -6.99 30.66 21.23
CA LYS A 84 -7.51 31.82 20.49
C LYS A 84 -8.96 32.07 20.89
N ARG A 85 -9.21 32.79 21.98
CA ARG A 85 -10.56 33.19 22.42
C ARG A 85 -10.71 34.70 22.43
N PHE A 86 -11.93 35.20 22.26
CA PHE A 86 -12.24 36.62 22.39
C PHE A 86 -12.24 37.07 23.85
N ASP A 87 -11.97 38.36 24.07
CA ASP A 87 -12.09 38.98 25.41
C ASP A 87 -13.52 38.80 25.98
N THR A 88 -13.60 38.20 27.18
CA THR A 88 -14.83 37.85 27.91
C THR A 88 -15.49 39.03 28.63
N ARG A 89 -14.86 40.22 28.61
CA ARG A 89 -15.46 41.47 29.14
C ARG A 89 -16.70 41.87 28.35
N SER A 90 -16.72 41.60 27.05
CA SER A 90 -17.85 41.90 26.18
C SER A 90 -18.89 40.76 26.19
N LYS A 91 -20.18 41.12 26.14
CA LYS A 91 -21.26 40.11 26.00
C LYS A 91 -21.10 39.30 24.70
N LEU A 92 -20.76 39.99 23.61
CA LEU A 92 -20.54 39.38 22.30
C LEU A 92 -19.37 38.38 22.31
N GLY A 93 -18.24 38.74 22.94
CA GLY A 93 -17.09 37.85 23.08
C GLY A 93 -17.40 36.57 23.85
N ARG A 94 -18.17 36.66 24.95
CA ARG A 94 -18.65 35.47 25.68
C ARG A 94 -19.55 34.59 24.84
N GLU A 95 -20.47 35.19 24.08
CA GLU A 95 -21.37 34.44 23.20
C GLU A 95 -20.62 33.73 22.08
N LEU A 96 -19.70 34.42 21.41
CA LEU A 96 -18.88 33.86 20.34
C LEU A 96 -17.96 32.76 20.86
N ASN A 97 -17.33 32.94 22.03
CA ASN A 97 -16.52 31.89 22.64
C ASN A 97 -17.34 30.64 22.94
N GLY A 98 -18.54 30.78 23.50
CA GLY A 98 -19.42 29.63 23.76
C GLY A 98 -19.86 28.91 22.47
N LYS A 99 -20.11 29.63 21.38
CA LYS A 99 -20.39 29.04 20.06
C LYS A 99 -19.18 28.29 19.50
N ILE A 100 -18.01 28.89 19.58
CA ILE A 100 -16.76 28.29 19.11
C ILE A 100 -16.46 27.01 19.90
N GLU A 101 -16.51 27.07 21.22
CA GLU A 101 -16.26 25.91 22.10
C GLU A 101 -17.24 24.77 21.81
N SER A 102 -18.55 25.06 21.76
CA SER A 102 -19.57 24.05 21.45
C SER A 102 -19.37 23.43 20.06
N ASN A 103 -19.01 24.24 19.05
CA ASN A 103 -18.76 23.71 17.71
C ASN A 103 -17.44 22.91 17.64
N GLU A 104 -16.39 23.32 18.35
CA GLU A 104 -15.12 22.58 18.44
C GLU A 104 -15.35 21.20 19.07
N GLU A 105 -16.13 21.11 20.15
CA GLU A 105 -16.52 19.82 20.76
C GLU A 105 -17.27 18.91 19.79
N ARG A 106 -18.18 19.49 19.00
CA ARG A 106 -18.93 18.74 17.97
C ARG A 106 -18.04 18.30 16.81
N VAL A 107 -17.04 19.09 16.41
CA VAL A 107 -16.05 18.70 15.41
C VAL A 107 -15.24 17.50 15.89
N ILE A 108 -14.80 17.51 17.16
CA ILE A 108 -14.09 16.39 17.77
C ILE A 108 -14.98 15.14 17.78
N SER A 109 -16.22 15.27 18.30
CA SER A 109 -17.18 14.17 18.36
C SER A 109 -17.51 13.57 16.97
N ALA A 110 -17.69 14.42 15.96
CA ALA A 110 -17.91 13.97 14.59
C ALA A 110 -16.68 13.25 14.02
N THR A 111 -15.48 13.73 14.31
CA THR A 111 -14.21 13.10 13.91
C THR A 111 -14.05 11.72 14.54
N ASP A 112 -14.28 11.60 15.85
CA ASP A 112 -14.24 10.32 16.58
C ASP A 112 -15.29 9.33 16.06
N SER A 113 -16.48 9.83 15.70
CA SER A 113 -17.55 9.03 15.10
C SER A 113 -17.15 8.50 13.72
N ILE A 114 -16.51 9.32 12.88
CA ILE A 114 -16.00 8.90 11.57
C ILE A 114 -14.93 7.81 11.74
N VAL A 115 -13.97 8.02 12.65
CA VAL A 115 -12.88 7.07 12.90
C VAL A 115 -13.42 5.74 13.44
N SER A 116 -14.33 5.78 14.41
CA SER A 116 -14.92 4.57 15.00
C SER A 116 -15.77 3.77 14.00
N LEU A 117 -16.58 4.43 13.17
CA LEU A 117 -17.34 3.75 12.12
C LEU A 117 -16.43 3.09 11.07
N ARG A 118 -15.38 3.79 10.64
CA ARG A 118 -14.37 3.21 9.73
C ARG A 118 -13.67 2.01 10.36
N ARG A 119 -13.32 2.12 11.64
CA ARG A 119 -12.71 1.03 12.40
C ARG A 119 -13.64 -0.17 12.49
N GLN A 120 -14.93 0.02 12.76
CA GLN A 120 -15.91 -1.07 12.81
C GLN A 120 -16.00 -1.83 11.48
N VAL A 121 -16.00 -1.12 10.35
CA VAL A 121 -16.00 -1.75 9.01
C VAL A 121 -14.69 -2.51 8.77
N SER A 122 -13.54 -1.93 9.14
CA SER A 122 -12.23 -2.56 9.02
C SER A 122 -12.04 -3.79 9.94
N GLU A 123 -12.64 -3.78 11.13
CA GLU A 123 -12.61 -4.92 12.06
C GLU A 123 -13.50 -6.06 11.59
N GLN A 124 -14.67 -5.76 11.02
CA GLN A 124 -15.55 -6.77 10.42
C GLN A 124 -14.93 -7.38 9.17
N PHE A 125 -14.19 -6.58 8.40
CA PHE A 125 -13.48 -7.06 7.24
C PHE A 125 -12.02 -6.58 7.21
N PRO A 126 -11.06 -7.44 7.59
CA PRO A 126 -9.66 -7.09 7.55
C PRO A 126 -9.17 -7.08 6.09
N PHE A 127 -9.38 -5.96 5.39
CA PHE A 127 -8.99 -5.74 3.99
C PHE A 127 -7.56 -6.18 3.71
N PHE A 128 -6.67 -5.88 4.67
CA PHE A 128 -5.28 -6.25 4.62
C PHE A 128 -5.05 -7.78 4.64
N LEU A 129 -5.72 -8.50 5.54
CA LEU A 129 -5.54 -9.94 5.67
C LEU A 129 -6.00 -10.67 4.41
N TRP A 130 -7.10 -10.22 3.81
CA TRP A 130 -7.55 -10.78 2.54
C TRP A 130 -6.57 -10.47 1.41
N GLN A 131 -6.08 -9.23 1.30
CA GLN A 131 -5.09 -8.87 0.28
C GLN A 131 -3.81 -9.70 0.39
N VAL A 132 -3.31 -9.90 1.61
CA VAL A 132 -2.13 -10.76 1.86
C VAL A 132 -2.42 -12.20 1.44
N ALA A 133 -3.56 -12.77 1.85
CA ALA A 133 -3.94 -14.13 1.48
C ALA A 133 -4.10 -14.29 -0.03
N PHE A 134 -4.68 -13.28 -0.70
CA PHE A 134 -4.87 -13.26 -2.15
C PHE A 134 -3.53 -13.15 -2.90
N ASP A 135 -2.62 -12.27 -2.46
CA ASP A 135 -1.29 -12.12 -3.06
C ASP A 135 -0.43 -13.37 -2.83
N GLU A 136 -0.51 -13.99 -1.66
CA GLU A 136 0.15 -15.27 -1.37
C GLU A 136 -0.39 -16.38 -2.28
N TRP A 137 -1.71 -16.55 -2.33
CA TRP A 137 -2.37 -17.51 -3.22
C TRP A 137 -1.95 -17.30 -4.68
N LYS A 138 -2.00 -16.05 -5.16
CA LYS A 138 -1.62 -15.67 -6.53
C LYS A 138 -0.17 -16.04 -6.81
N THR A 139 0.74 -15.71 -5.89
CA THR A 139 2.17 -16.01 -6.03
C THR A 139 2.41 -17.52 -6.19
N TRP A 140 1.73 -18.34 -5.41
CA TRP A 140 1.85 -19.80 -5.49
C TRP A 140 1.23 -20.39 -6.75
N GLN A 141 0.09 -19.86 -7.21
CA GLN A 141 -0.51 -20.26 -8.49
C GLN A 141 0.41 -19.91 -9.67
N ASP A 142 0.95 -18.68 -9.68
CA ASP A 142 1.90 -18.22 -10.70
C ASP A 142 3.18 -19.08 -10.70
N ALA A 143 3.72 -19.37 -9.52
CA ALA A 143 4.90 -20.20 -9.36
C ALA A 143 4.65 -21.64 -9.86
N GLY A 144 3.49 -22.23 -9.53
CA GLY A 144 3.11 -23.56 -9.99
C GLY A 144 2.95 -23.65 -11.50
N ALA A 145 2.27 -22.69 -12.11
CA ALA A 145 2.08 -22.65 -13.56
C ALA A 145 3.41 -22.42 -14.30
N ALA A 146 4.22 -21.45 -13.85
CA ALA A 146 5.53 -21.19 -14.43
C ALA A 146 6.48 -22.39 -14.29
N PHE A 147 6.45 -23.08 -13.14
CA PHE A 147 7.22 -24.30 -12.92
C PHE A 147 6.79 -25.41 -13.87
N ALA A 148 5.48 -25.67 -14.00
CA ALA A 148 4.96 -26.71 -14.90
C ALA A 148 5.39 -26.45 -16.35
N GLU A 149 5.28 -25.23 -16.85
CA GLU A 149 5.73 -24.88 -18.20
C GLU A 149 7.24 -24.96 -18.37
N THR A 150 8.01 -24.58 -17.35
CA THR A 150 9.48 -24.73 -17.36
C THR A 150 9.87 -26.19 -17.47
N VAL A 151 9.17 -27.10 -16.78
CA VAL A 151 9.39 -28.55 -16.93
C VAL A 151 9.06 -29.02 -18.34
N HIS A 152 7.98 -28.53 -18.97
CA HIS A 152 7.67 -28.86 -20.36
C HIS A 152 8.77 -28.38 -21.32
N ILE A 153 9.22 -27.12 -21.17
CA ILE A 153 10.31 -26.54 -21.96
C ILE A 153 11.59 -27.37 -21.77
N PHE A 154 11.90 -27.75 -20.54
CA PHE A 154 13.04 -28.60 -20.21
C PHE A 154 12.97 -29.95 -20.95
N LEU A 155 11.84 -30.66 -20.85
CA LEU A 155 11.68 -31.97 -21.49
C LEU A 155 11.79 -31.87 -23.02
N ILE A 156 11.18 -30.84 -23.63
CA ILE A 156 11.29 -30.57 -25.07
C ILE A 156 12.74 -30.25 -25.45
N ALA A 157 13.43 -29.43 -24.66
CA ALA A 157 14.82 -29.07 -24.88
C ALA A 157 15.75 -30.30 -24.80
N VAL A 158 15.50 -31.21 -23.86
CA VAL A 158 16.24 -32.48 -23.74
C VAL A 158 16.08 -33.28 -25.03
N VAL A 159 14.85 -33.53 -25.46
CA VAL A 159 14.58 -34.32 -26.68
C VAL A 159 15.22 -33.68 -27.91
N LEU A 160 15.02 -32.36 -28.11
CA LEU A 160 15.61 -31.63 -29.24
C LEU A 160 17.13 -31.69 -29.23
N SER A 161 17.75 -31.50 -28.07
CA SER A 161 19.21 -31.51 -27.93
C SER A 161 19.79 -32.90 -28.28
N TYR A 162 19.12 -33.98 -27.87
CA TYR A 162 19.53 -35.35 -28.24
C TYR A 162 19.34 -35.64 -29.72
N VAL A 163 18.24 -35.17 -30.34
CA VAL A 163 18.02 -35.30 -31.78
C VAL A 163 19.10 -34.55 -32.58
N ILE A 164 19.47 -33.34 -32.16
CA ILE A 164 20.54 -32.55 -32.81
C ILE A 164 21.88 -33.29 -32.74
N VAL A 165 22.22 -33.89 -31.58
CA VAL A 165 23.44 -34.70 -31.45
C VAL A 165 23.44 -35.89 -32.40
N LEU A 166 22.29 -36.56 -32.56
CA LEU A 166 22.16 -37.74 -33.41
C LEU A 166 22.28 -37.37 -34.90
N VAL A 167 21.70 -36.25 -35.32
CA VAL A 167 21.65 -35.84 -36.74
C VAL A 167 22.88 -35.03 -37.17
N TRP A 168 23.43 -34.19 -36.29
CA TRP A 168 24.56 -33.29 -36.58
C TRP A 168 25.59 -33.26 -35.45
N PRO A 169 26.31 -34.36 -35.20
CA PRO A 169 27.29 -34.44 -34.12
C PRO A 169 28.38 -33.36 -34.22
N ASP A 170 28.95 -33.16 -35.41
CA ASP A 170 30.05 -32.20 -35.62
C ASP A 170 29.64 -30.76 -35.30
N LYS A 171 28.42 -30.37 -35.66
CA LYS A 171 27.88 -29.02 -35.39
C LYS A 171 27.59 -28.83 -33.90
N PHE A 172 27.13 -29.87 -33.21
CA PHE A 172 26.89 -29.81 -31.78
C PHE A 172 28.20 -29.61 -31.00
N TRP A 173 29.25 -30.35 -31.34
CA TRP A 173 30.58 -30.17 -30.73
C TRP A 173 31.19 -28.80 -31.03
N ALA A 174 30.99 -28.28 -32.25
CA ALA A 174 31.42 -26.93 -32.60
C ALA A 174 30.68 -25.86 -31.76
N LEU A 175 29.37 -26.01 -31.56
CA LEU A 175 28.56 -25.12 -30.72
C LEU A 175 29.00 -25.17 -29.24
N GLN A 176 29.31 -26.36 -28.73
CA GLN A 176 29.86 -26.53 -27.38
C GLN A 176 31.16 -25.75 -27.20
N GLY A 177 32.05 -25.75 -28.19
CA GLY A 177 33.30 -24.98 -28.16
C GLY A 177 33.11 -23.46 -28.08
N LEU A 178 31.93 -22.96 -28.49
CA LEU A 178 31.60 -21.53 -28.49
C LEU A 178 30.97 -21.07 -27.17
N ILE A 179 30.18 -21.94 -26.53
CA ILE A 179 29.48 -21.66 -25.25
C ILE A 179 30.36 -21.98 -24.04
N ALA A 180 31.14 -23.05 -24.10
CA ALA A 180 32.01 -23.50 -23.02
C ALA A 180 33.48 -23.23 -23.40
N TRP A 181 33.99 -22.06 -23.05
CA TRP A 181 35.41 -21.72 -23.15
C TRP A 181 36.23 -22.71 -22.34
N GLN A 182 36.76 -23.79 -22.95
CA GLN A 182 37.37 -24.96 -22.29
C GLN A 182 38.04 -24.70 -20.91
N PRO A 183 37.30 -24.68 -19.77
CA PRO A 183 37.92 -24.43 -18.47
C PRO A 183 38.16 -25.74 -17.71
N PHE A 184 37.56 -26.85 -18.19
CA PHE A 184 37.53 -28.15 -17.53
C PHE A 184 37.63 -29.28 -18.59
N PRO A 185 38.85 -29.77 -18.90
CA PRO A 185 39.01 -30.94 -19.75
C PRO A 185 38.32 -32.15 -19.09
N GLY A 186 37.33 -32.74 -19.76
CA GLY A 186 36.64 -33.96 -19.30
C GLY A 186 35.17 -33.81 -18.87
N ILE A 187 34.61 -32.60 -18.78
CA ILE A 187 33.16 -32.42 -18.60
C ILE A 187 32.50 -32.34 -20.00
N LEU A 188 31.95 -33.45 -20.46
CA LEU A 188 31.10 -33.47 -21.66
C LEU A 188 29.87 -32.59 -21.36
N VAL A 189 29.69 -31.49 -22.09
CA VAL A 189 28.44 -30.71 -22.05
C VAL A 189 27.37 -31.58 -22.70
N SER A 190 26.71 -32.40 -21.88
CA SER A 190 25.69 -33.29 -22.38
C SER A 190 24.48 -32.46 -22.85
N PRO A 191 23.70 -32.97 -23.82
CA PRO A 191 22.39 -32.41 -24.20
C PRO A 191 21.51 -32.05 -22.99
N PHE A 192 21.66 -32.81 -21.90
CA PHE A 192 21.01 -32.57 -20.63
C PHE A 192 21.42 -31.25 -19.96
N LEU A 193 22.71 -30.89 -19.97
CA LEU A 193 23.20 -29.63 -19.39
C LEU A 193 22.70 -28.39 -20.14
N VAL A 194 22.66 -28.46 -21.47
CA VAL A 194 22.08 -27.39 -22.31
C VAL A 194 20.61 -27.17 -21.95
N SER A 195 19.89 -28.25 -21.71
CA SER A 195 18.48 -28.20 -21.34
C SER A 195 18.26 -27.63 -19.93
N ILE A 196 19.12 -27.95 -18.97
CA ILE A 196 19.10 -27.34 -17.63
C ILE A 196 19.29 -25.82 -17.73
N LEU A 197 20.30 -25.36 -18.47
CA LEU A 197 20.56 -23.94 -18.65
C LEU A 197 19.34 -23.23 -19.26
N LEU A 198 18.73 -23.82 -20.28
CA LEU A 198 17.55 -23.26 -20.92
C LEU A 198 16.36 -23.20 -19.95
N ALA A 199 16.16 -24.22 -19.11
CA ALA A 199 15.13 -24.23 -18.06
C ALA A 199 15.37 -23.16 -16.99
N THR A 200 16.63 -22.94 -16.57
CA THR A 200 16.97 -21.90 -15.57
C THR A 200 16.69 -20.49 -16.06
N ILE A 201 16.79 -20.24 -17.38
CA ILE A 201 16.45 -18.96 -18.00
C ILE A 201 14.93 -18.87 -18.26
N ALA A 202 14.28 -19.97 -18.63
CA ALA A 202 12.86 -20.01 -18.92
C ALA A 202 12.00 -19.70 -17.69
N PHE A 203 12.34 -20.24 -16.51
CA PHE A 203 11.56 -20.05 -15.29
C PHE A 203 11.27 -18.57 -14.93
N PRO A 204 12.27 -17.68 -14.75
CA PRO A 204 12.00 -16.29 -14.40
C PRO A 204 11.20 -15.56 -15.49
N LEU A 205 11.39 -15.92 -16.75
CA LEU A 205 10.64 -15.34 -17.86
C LEU A 205 9.17 -15.76 -17.83
N ARG A 206 8.89 -17.08 -17.67
CA ARG A 206 7.52 -17.60 -17.58
C ARG A 206 6.80 -17.12 -16.32
N PHE A 207 7.53 -17.01 -15.20
CA PHE A 207 7.00 -16.45 -13.96
C PHE A 207 6.58 -14.98 -14.14
N LYS A 208 7.41 -14.17 -14.80
CA LYS A 208 7.06 -12.76 -15.12
C LYS A 208 5.83 -12.65 -16.01
N ILE A 209 5.71 -13.50 -17.03
CA ILE A 209 4.55 -13.54 -17.93
C ILE A 209 3.28 -13.94 -17.16
N HIS A 210 3.32 -15.04 -16.40
CA HIS A 210 2.17 -15.52 -15.65
C HIS A 210 1.63 -14.50 -14.66
N ARG A 211 2.53 -13.80 -13.96
CA ARG A 211 2.19 -12.74 -13.03
C ARG A 211 1.38 -11.59 -13.67
N GLN A 212 1.57 -11.36 -14.97
CA GLN A 212 0.81 -10.37 -15.75
C GLN A 212 -0.52 -10.91 -16.29
N THR A 213 -0.61 -12.22 -16.53
CA THR A 213 -1.79 -12.86 -17.16
C THR A 213 -2.82 -13.37 -16.16
N VAL A 214 -2.49 -13.61 -14.89
CA VAL A 214 -3.46 -14.12 -13.91
C VAL A 214 -4.65 -13.19 -13.68
N SER A 215 -4.48 -11.88 -13.88
CA SER A 215 -5.59 -10.92 -13.88
C SER A 215 -6.65 -11.19 -14.97
N GLU A 216 -6.28 -11.85 -16.07
CA GLU A 216 -7.22 -12.19 -17.16
C GLU A 216 -8.07 -13.43 -16.84
N ARG A 217 -7.64 -14.28 -15.89
CA ARG A 217 -8.36 -15.49 -15.48
C ARG A 217 -9.34 -15.24 -14.33
N LEU A 218 -9.20 -14.12 -13.65
CA LEU A 218 -10.05 -13.70 -12.55
C LEU A 218 -11.17 -12.80 -13.07
N ASP A 219 -12.28 -12.72 -12.34
CA ASP A 219 -13.31 -11.72 -12.61
C ASP A 219 -12.74 -10.33 -12.32
N GLY A 220 -12.21 -9.69 -13.35
CA GLY A 220 -11.62 -8.36 -13.26
C GLY A 220 -12.61 -7.31 -12.78
N ALA A 221 -13.92 -7.51 -13.01
CA ALA A 221 -14.95 -6.59 -12.51
C ALA A 221 -15.14 -6.72 -11.00
N ALA A 222 -15.14 -7.96 -10.47
CA ALA A 222 -15.18 -8.20 -9.03
C ALA A 222 -13.93 -7.63 -8.34
N LEU A 223 -12.74 -7.83 -8.93
CA LEU A 223 -11.48 -7.31 -8.39
C LEU A 223 -11.39 -5.77 -8.45
N ALA A 224 -11.94 -5.15 -9.50
CA ALA A 224 -12.00 -3.70 -9.64
C ALA A 224 -12.95 -3.07 -8.61
N ARG A 225 -14.16 -3.64 -8.44
CA ARG A 225 -15.09 -3.23 -7.38
C ARG A 225 -14.47 -3.37 -6.00
N TRP A 226 -13.73 -4.45 -5.79
CA TRP A 226 -12.98 -4.68 -4.56
C TRP A 226 -11.93 -3.59 -4.30
N ALA A 227 -11.13 -3.26 -5.32
CA ALA A 227 -10.12 -2.20 -5.22
C ALA A 227 -10.76 -0.84 -4.90
N GLU A 228 -11.88 -0.51 -5.53
CA GLU A 228 -12.64 0.71 -5.29
C GLU A 228 -13.17 0.80 -3.85
N LEU A 229 -13.70 -0.29 -3.31
CA LEU A 229 -14.16 -0.35 -1.93
C LEU A 229 -13.02 -0.24 -0.93
N SER A 230 -11.92 -0.95 -1.17
CA SER A 230 -10.72 -0.83 -0.33
C SER A 230 -10.25 0.62 -0.29
N ARG A 231 -10.29 1.31 -1.44
CA ARG A 231 -9.95 2.72 -1.54
C ARG A 231 -10.88 3.60 -0.70
N LYS A 232 -12.19 3.42 -0.87
CA LYS A 232 -13.23 4.17 -0.14
C LYS A 232 -13.05 4.09 1.38
N TRP A 233 -12.64 2.95 1.93
CA TRP A 233 -12.57 2.76 3.38
C TRP A 233 -11.18 2.97 3.98
N ILE A 234 -10.11 2.87 3.18
CA ILE A 234 -8.72 2.86 3.66
C ILE A 234 -7.97 4.15 3.29
N GLU A 235 -8.21 4.73 2.11
CA GLU A 235 -7.35 5.80 1.58
C GLU A 235 -7.38 7.07 2.46
N PRO A 236 -6.26 7.80 2.63
CA PRO A 236 -6.24 9.03 3.43
C PRO A 236 -7.22 10.11 2.95
N ASP A 237 -7.48 10.16 1.64
CA ASP A 237 -8.45 11.05 0.99
C ASP A 237 -9.86 10.43 0.90
N PHE A 238 -10.17 9.45 1.74
CA PHE A 238 -11.47 8.76 1.75
C PHE A 238 -12.65 9.72 1.75
N GLU A 239 -12.51 10.86 2.42
CA GLU A 239 -13.57 11.87 2.52
C GLU A 239 -14.06 12.33 1.14
N ASN A 240 -13.16 12.48 0.17
CA ASN A 240 -13.54 12.83 -1.21
C ASN A 240 -14.34 11.72 -1.89
N LEU A 241 -14.08 10.46 -1.54
CA LEU A 241 -14.75 9.27 -2.07
C LEU A 241 -16.16 9.08 -1.48
N PHE A 242 -16.45 9.67 -0.31
CA PHE A 242 -17.81 9.72 0.24
C PHE A 242 -18.62 10.91 -0.28
N VAL A 243 -17.94 11.94 -0.83
CA VAL A 243 -18.54 13.25 -1.13
C VAL A 243 -18.35 13.69 -2.60
N GLU A 244 -18.35 12.75 -3.56
CA GLU A 244 -18.44 13.11 -5.00
C GLU A 244 -19.44 14.28 -5.22
N GLY A 245 -18.91 15.41 -5.71
CA GLY A 245 -19.62 16.69 -5.90
C GLY A 245 -19.16 17.90 -5.05
N PHE A 246 -18.21 17.76 -4.11
CA PHE A 246 -17.81 18.88 -3.20
C PHE A 246 -16.49 19.59 -3.59
N GLY A 247 -15.73 19.03 -4.54
CA GLY A 247 -14.33 19.42 -4.81
C GLY A 247 -14.12 20.71 -5.60
N GLU A 248 -15.16 21.33 -6.16
CA GLU A 248 -15.00 22.51 -7.03
C GLU A 248 -14.77 23.82 -6.26
N ALA A 249 -15.04 23.88 -4.95
CA ALA A 249 -14.99 25.13 -4.18
C ALA A 249 -13.63 25.43 -3.52
N TYR A 250 -12.74 24.44 -3.34
CA TYR A 250 -11.57 24.59 -2.46
C TYR A 250 -10.20 24.39 -3.15
N ALA A 251 -10.16 24.06 -4.43
CA ALA A 251 -8.92 23.78 -5.16
C ALA A 251 -8.12 25.02 -5.60
N ALA A 252 -8.57 26.25 -5.28
CA ALA A 252 -8.04 27.48 -5.88
C ALA A 252 -6.90 28.18 -5.11
N GLU A 253 -6.59 27.82 -3.86
CA GLU A 253 -5.74 28.69 -3.01
C GLU A 253 -4.40 28.09 -2.51
N GLU A 254 -4.15 26.79 -2.64
CA GLU A 254 -3.10 26.11 -1.85
C GLU A 254 -1.76 25.92 -2.61
N GLY A 255 -1.28 26.98 -3.25
CA GLY A 255 -0.13 26.97 -4.16
C GLY A 255 1.10 27.73 -3.69
N ALA A 256 1.49 27.73 -2.41
CA ALA A 256 2.81 28.22 -2.00
C ALA A 256 3.17 27.81 -0.56
N HIS A 257 4.44 27.43 -0.37
CA HIS A 257 5.17 27.24 0.90
C HIS A 257 5.23 25.81 1.47
N ALA A 258 6.32 25.11 1.12
CA ALA A 258 6.84 23.97 1.87
C ALA A 258 8.36 24.14 2.00
N GLU A 259 8.86 24.17 3.24
CA GLU A 259 10.12 23.58 3.72
C GLU A 259 10.43 24.12 5.14
N GLU A 260 10.55 23.26 6.16
CA GLU A 260 11.84 22.84 6.77
C GLU A 260 11.67 22.18 8.18
N ASN A 261 12.49 21.15 8.40
CA ASN A 261 13.07 20.61 9.65
C ASN A 261 12.47 19.44 10.47
N GLY A 262 13.34 18.42 10.66
CA GLY A 262 13.24 17.25 11.56
C GLY A 262 13.61 17.57 13.02
N SER A 263 13.53 16.69 14.01
CA SER A 263 14.17 15.37 14.19
C SER A 263 13.70 14.76 15.54
N ALA A 264 13.70 13.43 15.68
CA ALA A 264 14.21 12.65 16.83
C ALA A 264 13.41 11.34 17.13
N ALA A 265 14.08 10.22 16.79
CA ALA A 265 14.21 8.92 17.44
C ALA A 265 13.07 8.23 18.26
N ASP A 266 12.75 7.03 17.74
CA ASP A 266 12.65 5.71 18.40
C ASP A 266 11.43 5.37 19.28
N GLU A 267 10.53 4.55 18.73
CA GLU A 267 10.02 3.30 19.32
C GLU A 267 9.25 2.49 18.25
N SER A 268 9.15 1.17 18.43
CA SER A 268 8.87 0.16 17.40
C SER A 268 7.51 0.27 16.67
N SER A 269 7.48 1.06 15.60
CA SER A 269 7.08 0.70 14.22
C SER A 269 5.77 -0.07 13.94
N ASP A 270 4.63 0.51 14.35
CA ASP A 270 3.33 0.37 13.66
C ASP A 270 3.17 1.43 12.55
N TRP A 271 4.26 1.79 11.84
CA TRP A 271 4.22 2.90 10.87
C TRP A 271 3.18 2.68 9.76
N HIS A 272 2.96 1.43 9.38
CA HIS A 272 2.02 1.04 8.35
C HIS A 272 0.57 1.25 8.83
N VAL A 273 0.30 1.09 10.13
CA VAL A 273 -0.99 1.41 10.76
C VAL A 273 -1.19 2.92 10.87
N VAL A 274 -0.15 3.65 11.28
CA VAL A 274 -0.21 5.11 11.47
C VAL A 274 -0.29 5.87 10.14
N LEU A 275 0.47 5.45 9.13
CA LEU A 275 0.40 5.98 7.76
C LEU A 275 -0.73 5.33 6.94
N ASN A 276 -1.39 4.33 7.53
CA ASN A 276 -2.48 3.56 6.94
C ASN A 276 -2.18 3.03 5.53
N VAL A 277 -0.97 2.49 5.36
CA VAL A 277 -0.47 1.87 4.14
C VAL A 277 -0.17 0.40 4.42
N VAL A 278 -0.14 -0.43 3.39
CA VAL A 278 0.24 -1.83 3.55
C VAL A 278 1.73 -1.94 3.97
N PRO A 279 2.14 -2.92 4.80
CA PRO A 279 3.55 -3.13 5.16
C PRO A 279 4.46 -3.37 3.95
N THR A 280 3.90 -3.75 2.80
CA THR A 280 4.57 -3.96 1.51
C THR A 280 4.59 -2.72 0.62
N ALA A 281 4.01 -1.59 1.05
CA ALA A 281 3.84 -0.39 0.24
C ALA A 281 5.18 0.09 -0.32
N SER A 282 5.13 0.52 -1.57
CA SER A 282 6.29 1.09 -2.26
C SER A 282 6.69 2.44 -1.63
N PRO A 283 7.95 2.87 -1.78
CA PRO A 283 8.40 4.18 -1.31
C PRO A 283 7.53 5.35 -1.76
N ASP A 284 6.99 5.28 -2.99
CA ASP A 284 6.17 6.34 -3.55
C ASP A 284 4.76 6.36 -2.93
N GLU A 285 4.18 5.20 -2.65
CA GLU A 285 2.91 5.08 -1.92
C GLU A 285 3.04 5.57 -0.47
N ILE A 286 4.16 5.25 0.20
CA ILE A 286 4.44 5.72 1.57
C ILE A 286 4.58 7.26 1.60
N LYS A 287 5.31 7.83 0.63
CA LYS A 287 5.46 9.30 0.47
C LYS A 287 4.14 9.98 0.16
N SER A 288 3.31 9.37 -0.69
CA SER A 288 2.00 9.90 -1.05
C SER A 288 1.05 9.90 0.15
N ALA A 289 0.94 8.77 0.85
CA ALA A 289 0.10 8.64 2.03
C ALA A 289 0.50 9.60 3.16
N TYR A 290 1.81 9.76 3.39
CA TYR A 290 2.34 10.73 4.34
C TYR A 290 1.94 12.17 3.98
N ARG A 291 2.12 12.59 2.72
CA ARG A 291 1.77 13.95 2.28
C ARG A 291 0.27 14.24 2.42
N ALA A 292 -0.57 13.27 2.06
CA ALA A 292 -2.02 13.39 2.18
C ALA A 292 -2.47 13.48 3.66
N ALA A 293 -1.92 12.63 4.52
CA ALA A 293 -2.23 12.67 5.95
C ALA A 293 -1.78 13.97 6.62
N VAL A 294 -0.57 14.45 6.31
CA VAL A 294 -0.04 15.72 6.83
C VAL A 294 -0.87 16.92 6.33
N LYS A 295 -1.42 16.87 5.11
CA LYS A 295 -2.30 17.92 4.59
C LYS A 295 -3.57 18.13 5.45
N ASN A 296 -4.08 17.10 6.09
CA ASN A 296 -5.29 17.18 6.92
C ASN A 296 -5.02 17.73 8.33
N TYR A 297 -3.80 17.53 8.84
CA TYR A 297 -3.37 18.02 10.16
C TYR A 297 -2.37 19.18 10.07
N HIS A 298 -2.18 19.77 8.88
CA HIS A 298 -1.15 20.78 8.66
C HIS A 298 -1.36 21.99 9.58
N PRO A 299 -0.30 22.50 10.25
CA PRO A 299 -0.39 23.63 11.17
C PRO A 299 -1.11 24.84 10.58
N ASP A 300 -0.95 25.11 9.27
CA ASP A 300 -1.60 26.24 8.61
C ASP A 300 -3.13 26.13 8.58
N ARG A 301 -3.68 24.92 8.41
CA ARG A 301 -5.14 24.68 8.34
C ARG A 301 -5.79 24.70 9.72
N VAL A 302 -5.05 24.34 10.76
CA VAL A 302 -5.53 24.37 12.15
C VAL A 302 -5.09 25.61 12.91
N SER A 303 -4.25 26.46 12.31
CA SER A 303 -3.67 27.65 12.94
C SER A 303 -4.75 28.61 13.44
N GLY A 304 -5.91 28.67 12.79
CA GLY A 304 -7.06 29.48 13.20
C GLY A 304 -7.96 28.87 14.29
N LEU A 305 -7.77 27.59 14.62
CA LEU A 305 -8.64 26.83 15.52
C LEU A 305 -8.15 26.91 16.98
N GLY A 306 -8.96 26.50 17.96
CA GLY A 306 -8.57 26.46 19.37
C GLY A 306 -7.35 25.56 19.65
N THR A 307 -6.63 25.80 20.75
CA THR A 307 -5.37 25.09 21.08
C THR A 307 -5.57 23.59 21.10
N LYS A 308 -6.71 23.09 21.54
CA LYS A 308 -6.99 21.66 21.60
C LYS A 308 -6.99 21.00 20.21
N LEU A 309 -7.44 21.71 19.18
CA LEU A 309 -7.39 21.25 17.79
C LEU A 309 -5.99 21.43 17.18
N GLN A 310 -5.27 22.47 17.59
CA GLN A 310 -3.86 22.64 17.23
C GLN A 310 -2.97 21.56 17.87
N GLU A 311 -3.19 21.24 19.14
CA GLU A 311 -2.53 20.18 19.90
C GLU A 311 -2.85 18.80 19.33
N LEU A 312 -4.12 18.55 18.96
CA LEU A 312 -4.53 17.32 18.29
C LEU A 312 -3.80 17.19 16.94
N ALA A 313 -3.78 18.26 16.14
CA ALA A 313 -3.11 18.27 14.86
C ALA A 313 -1.58 18.16 14.99
N GLU A 314 -0.99 18.78 16.01
CA GLU A 314 0.43 18.66 16.31
C GLU A 314 0.79 17.25 16.78
N HIS A 315 -0.06 16.64 17.63
CA HIS A 315 0.09 15.27 18.09
C HIS A 315 -0.01 14.28 16.93
N GLU A 316 -1.04 14.40 16.08
CA GLU A 316 -1.21 13.54 14.91
C GLU A 316 -0.13 13.78 13.86
N THR A 317 0.31 15.03 13.63
CA THR A 317 1.43 15.34 12.74
C THR A 317 2.73 14.75 13.26
N LYS A 318 3.02 14.84 14.56
CA LYS A 318 4.19 14.18 15.18
C LYS A 318 4.12 12.67 15.01
N ARG A 319 2.94 12.08 15.22
CA ARG A 319 2.70 10.64 15.04
C ARG A 319 2.93 10.20 13.58
N LEU A 320 2.43 10.96 12.61
CA LEU A 320 2.65 10.74 11.18
C LEU A 320 4.13 10.89 10.79
N ASN A 321 4.82 11.89 11.31
CA ASN A 321 6.25 12.11 11.08
C ASN A 321 7.08 10.95 11.63
N ALA A 322 6.80 10.50 12.85
CA ALA A 322 7.48 9.37 13.48
C ALA A 322 7.27 8.08 12.68
N ALA A 323 6.04 7.82 12.24
CA ALA A 323 5.73 6.68 11.39
C ALA A 323 6.44 6.76 10.03
N TYR A 324 6.48 7.93 9.39
CA TYR A 324 7.19 8.12 8.12
C TYR A 324 8.70 7.87 8.24
N GLN A 325 9.33 8.32 9.32
CA GLN A 325 10.74 8.04 9.56
C GLN A 325 11.02 6.55 9.84
N ALA A 326 10.14 5.88 10.59
CA ALA A 326 10.22 4.44 10.79
C ALA A 326 10.07 3.67 9.46
N ALA A 327 9.09 4.04 8.63
CA ALA A 327 8.89 3.47 7.31
C ALA A 327 10.11 3.66 6.39
N ARG A 328 10.67 4.87 6.38
CA ARG A 328 11.86 5.23 5.60
C ARG A 328 13.10 4.42 6.02
N THR A 329 13.29 4.23 7.32
CA THR A 329 14.41 3.46 7.88
C THR A 329 14.28 1.97 7.55
N GLN A 330 13.06 1.41 7.61
CA GLN A 330 12.83 -0.01 7.34
C GLN A 330 12.84 -0.35 5.84
N LYS A 331 12.39 0.56 4.97
CA LYS A 331 12.28 0.34 3.52
C LYS A 331 13.46 0.89 2.71
N GLY A 332 14.31 1.73 3.29
CA GLY A 332 15.58 2.17 2.71
C GLY A 332 15.43 3.09 1.50
N PHE A 333 14.79 4.25 1.66
CA PHE A 333 14.61 5.24 0.59
C PHE A 333 14.76 6.71 1.02
#